data_AF-A0A2K3LSJ6-F1
#
_entry.id   AF-A0A2K3LSJ6-F1
#
_cell.length_a   1.000
_cell.length_b   1.000
_cell.length_c   1.000
_cell.angle_alpha   90.00
_cell.angle_beta   90.00
_cell.angle_gamma   90.00
#
_symmetry.space_group_name_H-M   'P 1'
#
loop_
_entity.id
_entity.type
_entity.pdbx_description
1 polymer ?
#
loop_
_entity_poly.entity_id
_entity_poly.type
_entity_poly.pdbx_seq_one_letter_code
_entity_poly.pdbx_strand_id
1 'polypeptide(L)'
;FIKVIYYQLKYGLQKDRKDDTGPPLLDDSWLSTDSFLHYLCKDFFSLVLDGSVVDGDILKWTRKFKELLENSLGWEFQQNSAVDGLYFDENDEFAPVVEMLDDEAHAV
;
A
#
# COMPACT_ATOMS: atom_id res chain seq x y z
N PHE A 1 9.35 1.43 15.28
CA PHE A 1 8.37 2.06 14.39
C PHE A 1 7.19 1.14 14.07
N ILE A 2 7.37 0.02 13.34
CA ILE A 2 6.27 -0.88 12.94
C ILE A 2 5.35 -1.35 14.09
N LYS A 3 5.93 -1.65 15.26
CA LYS A 3 5.18 -1.98 16.49
C LYS A 3 4.19 -0.87 16.87
N VAL A 4 4.60 0.39 16.76
CA VAL A 4 3.78 1.55 17.13
C VAL A 4 2.58 1.65 16.18
N ILE A 5 2.82 1.59 14.87
CA ILE A 5 1.76 1.58 13.85
C ILE A 5 0.81 0.41 14.07
N TYR A 6 1.35 -0.80 14.27
CA TYR A 6 0.56 -2.00 14.54
C TYR A 6 -0.40 -1.77 15.71
N TYR A 7 0.09 -1.25 16.84
CA TYR A 7 -0.77 -1.06 18.02
C TYR A 7 -1.75 0.10 17.86
N GLN A 8 -1.36 1.19 17.18
CA GLN A 8 -2.26 2.30 16.88
C GLN A 8 -3.43 1.84 16.00
N LEU A 9 -3.14 1.14 14.90
CA LEU A 9 -4.17 0.63 14.00
C LEU A 9 -4.97 -0.51 14.64
N LYS A 10 -4.33 -1.41 15.39
CA LYS A 10 -5.04 -2.46 16.13
C LYS A 10 -6.05 -1.90 17.11
N TYR A 11 -5.76 -0.75 17.72
CA TYR A 11 -6.67 -0.08 18.61
C TYR A 11 -7.72 0.73 17.85
N GLY A 12 -7.32 1.48 16.82
CA GLY A 12 -8.22 2.31 16.02
C GLY A 12 -9.26 1.51 15.22
N LEU A 13 -8.95 0.29 14.81
CA LEU A 13 -9.83 -0.59 14.04
C LEU A 13 -10.76 -1.46 14.90
N GLN A 14 -10.70 -1.34 16.24
CA GLN A 14 -11.63 -2.05 17.14
C GLN A 14 -13.03 -1.41 17.07
N LYS A 15 -13.86 -1.94 16.17
CA LYS A 15 -15.21 -1.46 15.84
C LYS A 15 -16.26 -1.62 16.96
N ASP A 16 -15.92 -2.25 18.09
CA ASP A 16 -16.87 -2.65 19.14
C ASP A 16 -16.78 -1.81 20.44
N ARG A 17 -16.06 -0.69 20.42
CA ARG A 17 -16.08 0.25 21.54
C ARG A 17 -17.31 1.14 21.47
N LYS A 18 -18.36 0.70 22.17
CA LYS A 18 -19.57 1.46 22.54
C LYS A 18 -19.34 2.75 23.35
N ASP A 19 -18.08 3.17 23.56
CA ASP A 19 -17.80 4.46 24.18
C ASP A 19 -17.72 5.52 23.07
N ASP A 20 -18.87 6.19 22.86
CA ASP A 20 -19.10 7.37 22.01
C ASP A 20 -18.24 8.58 22.44
N THR A 21 -16.91 8.45 22.49
CA THR A 21 -16.04 9.57 22.88
C THR A 21 -14.75 9.58 22.08
N GLY A 22 -14.91 9.80 20.77
CA GLY A 22 -13.82 10.22 19.90
C GLY A 22 -14.27 10.21 18.44
N PRO A 23 -13.89 11.21 17.63
CA PRO A 23 -14.14 11.14 16.20
C PRO A 23 -13.51 9.85 15.64
N PRO A 24 -14.11 9.21 14.62
CA PRO A 24 -13.41 8.18 13.88
C PRO A 24 -12.14 8.84 13.34
N LEU A 25 -10.99 8.49 13.93
CA LEU A 25 -9.74 9.19 13.66
C LEU A 25 -9.26 8.99 12.22
N LEU A 26 -9.88 8.04 11.52
CA LEU A 26 -9.67 7.69 10.12
C LEU A 26 -11.04 7.64 9.46
N ASP A 27 -11.25 8.47 8.45
CA ASP A 27 -12.39 8.37 7.55
C ASP A 27 -12.25 7.12 6.67
N ASP A 28 -13.36 6.56 6.20
CA ASP A 28 -13.38 5.29 5.45
C ASP A 28 -12.55 5.39 4.15
N SER A 29 -12.40 6.60 3.59
CA SER A 29 -11.53 6.89 2.45
C SER A 29 -10.05 6.54 2.68
N TRP A 30 -9.56 6.67 3.92
CA TRP A 30 -8.17 6.33 4.28
C TRP A 30 -7.93 4.82 4.38
N LEU A 31 -9.00 4.04 4.52
CA LEU A 31 -8.96 2.58 4.67
C LEU A 31 -9.43 1.85 3.40
N SER A 32 -9.70 2.60 2.33
CA SER A 32 -10.03 2.04 1.02
C SER A 32 -8.83 1.35 0.38
N THR A 33 -9.07 0.41 -0.52
CA THR A 33 -8.04 -0.35 -1.25
C THR A 33 -7.27 0.47 -2.28
N ASP A 34 -7.78 1.64 -2.65
CA ASP A 34 -7.13 2.67 -3.47
C ASP A 34 -6.50 3.80 -2.63
N SER A 35 -6.44 3.62 -1.30
CA SER A 35 -5.83 4.61 -0.42
C SER A 35 -4.30 4.57 -0.46
N PHE A 36 -3.67 5.72 -0.20
CA PHE A 36 -2.23 5.81 0.00
C PHE A 36 -1.72 4.81 1.04
N LEU A 37 -2.50 4.56 2.11
CA LEU A 37 -2.11 3.61 3.15
C LEU A 37 -2.03 2.17 2.62
N HIS A 38 -2.97 1.76 1.76
CA HIS A 38 -2.96 0.44 1.15
C HIS A 38 -1.73 0.26 0.26
N TYR A 39 -1.45 1.21 -0.64
CA TYR A 39 -0.27 1.17 -1.51
C TYR A 39 1.05 1.17 -0.71
N LEU A 40 1.16 2.05 0.29
CA LEU A 40 2.33 2.10 1.16
C LEU A 40 2.58 0.77 1.87
N CYS A 41 1.50 0.13 2.37
CA CYS A 41 1.60 -1.17 3.04
C CYS A 41 1.97 -2.28 2.04
N LYS A 42 1.40 -2.26 0.83
CA LYS A 42 1.74 -3.21 -0.25
C LYS A 42 3.23 -3.18 -0.56
N ASP A 43 3.77 -2.00 -0.83
CA ASP A 43 5.18 -1.84 -1.18
C ASP A 43 6.10 -2.18 -0.01
N PHE A 44 5.73 -1.76 1.21
CA PHE A 44 6.48 -2.10 2.41
C PHE A 44 6.52 -3.61 2.67
N PHE A 45 5.39 -4.31 2.52
CA PHE A 45 5.34 -5.76 2.69
C PHE A 45 6.12 -6.49 1.62
N SER A 46 6.01 -6.07 0.36
CA SER A 46 6.82 -6.60 -0.74
C SER A 46 8.31 -6.46 -0.42
N LEU A 47 8.76 -5.26 -0.06
CA LEU A 47 10.16 -4.97 0.26
C LEU A 47 10.71 -5.83 1.42
N VAL A 48 9.93 -6.00 2.49
CA VAL A 48 10.38 -6.70 3.69
C VAL A 48 10.25 -8.22 3.58
N LEU A 49 9.24 -8.72 2.86
CA LEU A 49 9.01 -10.16 2.70
C LEU A 49 9.89 -10.78 1.62
N ASP A 50 10.22 -10.02 0.57
CA ASP A 50 11.07 -10.48 -0.54
C ASP A 50 12.57 -10.22 -0.26
N GLY A 51 12.89 -9.45 0.77
CA GLY A 51 14.26 -9.17 1.19
C GLY A 51 15.00 -10.41 1.70
N SER A 52 16.19 -10.68 1.15
CA SER A 52 17.00 -11.86 1.50
C SER A 52 17.63 -11.79 2.89
N VAL A 53 17.88 -10.59 3.41
CA VAL A 53 18.51 -10.37 4.72
C VAL A 53 17.74 -9.30 5.47
N VAL A 54 16.70 -9.74 6.18
CA VAL A 54 15.86 -8.88 7.02
C VAL A 54 15.98 -9.35 8.46
N ASP A 55 16.06 -8.39 9.38
CA ASP A 55 16.02 -8.66 10.82
C ASP A 55 14.77 -9.48 11.20
N GLY A 56 14.96 -10.55 11.98
CA GLY A 56 13.90 -11.49 12.31
C GLY A 56 12.73 -10.87 13.09
N ASP A 57 12.99 -9.86 13.91
CA ASP A 57 11.94 -9.12 14.61
C ASP A 57 11.18 -8.23 13.63
N ILE A 58 11.87 -7.53 12.72
CA ILE A 58 11.21 -6.74 11.67
C ILE A 58 10.30 -7.63 10.83
N LEU A 59 10.79 -8.80 10.39
CA LEU A 59 10.01 -9.76 9.61
C LEU A 59 8.79 -10.26 10.38
N LYS A 60 8.97 -10.64 11.65
CA LYS A 60 7.87 -11.13 12.52
C LYS A 60 6.79 -10.08 12.72
N TRP A 61 7.18 -8.83 12.97
CA TRP A 61 6.22 -7.74 13.16
C TRP A 61 5.55 -7.34 11.85
N THR A 62 6.24 -7.45 10.73
CA THR A 62 5.68 -7.20 9.40
C THR A 62 4.59 -8.21 9.06
N ARG A 63 4.81 -9.49 9.32
CA ARG A 63 3.78 -10.53 9.16
C ARG A 63 2.55 -10.28 10.03
N LYS A 64 2.76 -9.97 11.32
CA LYS A 64 1.66 -9.61 12.23
C LYS A 64 0.89 -8.38 11.75
N PHE A 65 1.59 -7.40 11.20
CA PHE A 65 0.99 -6.17 10.72
C PHE A 65 0.18 -6.40 9.44
N LYS A 66 0.69 -7.17 8.48
CA LYS A 66 -0.05 -7.64 7.31
C LYS A 66 -1.33 -8.37 7.73
N GLU A 67 -1.21 -9.37 8.58
CA GLU A 67 -2.37 -10.15 9.08
C GLU A 67 -3.42 -9.26 9.76
N LEU A 68 -3.02 -8.23 10.51
CA LEU A 68 -3.95 -7.31 11.13
C LEU A 68 -4.80 -6.58 10.08
N LEU A 69 -4.17 -6.02 9.05
CA LEU A 69 -4.84 -5.25 8.02
C LEU A 69 -5.77 -6.14 7.17
N GLU A 70 -5.30 -7.33 6.79
CA GLU A 70 -6.11 -8.29 6.02
C GLU A 70 -7.36 -8.72 6.80
N ASN A 71 -7.20 -9.05 8.10
CA ASN A 71 -8.33 -9.49 8.92
C ASN A 71 -9.31 -8.38 9.31
N SER A 72 -8.84 -7.14 9.44
CA SER A 72 -9.67 -6.02 9.93
C SER A 72 -10.32 -5.22 8.81
N LEU A 73 -9.64 -5.08 7.67
CA LEU A 73 -10.09 -4.27 6.53
C LEU A 73 -10.52 -5.12 5.33
N GLY A 74 -10.19 -6.42 5.31
CA GLY A 74 -10.44 -7.28 4.16
C GLY A 74 -9.50 -7.02 2.98
N TRP A 75 -8.38 -6.34 3.22
CA TRP A 75 -7.34 -6.12 2.21
C TRP A 75 -6.67 -7.44 1.81
N GLU A 76 -6.20 -7.52 0.57
CA GLU A 76 -5.47 -8.68 0.06
C GLU A 76 -4.10 -8.24 -0.46
N PHE A 77 -3.04 -8.56 0.29
CA PHE A 77 -1.68 -8.32 -0.14
C PHE A 77 -1.14 -9.61 -0.78
N GLN A 78 -1.19 -9.68 -2.11
CA GLN A 78 -0.65 -10.81 -2.86
C GLN A 78 0.83 -11.02 -2.46
N GLN A 79 1.18 -12.27 -2.14
CA GLN A 79 2.58 -12.66 -2.08
C GLN A 79 3.04 -12.81 -3.52
N ASN A 80 4.13 -12.14 -3.89
CA ASN A 80 4.76 -12.27 -5.20
C ASN A 80 5.22 -13.72 -5.39
N SER A 81 4.30 -14.61 -5.78
CA SER A 81 4.65 -15.78 -6.59
C SER A 81 5.31 -15.18 -7.82
N ALA A 82 6.52 -15.64 -8.15
CA ALA A 82 7.45 -15.09 -9.14
C ALA A 82 6.95 -15.06 -10.61
N VAL A 83 5.65 -14.90 -10.81
CA VAL A 83 4.90 -14.88 -12.08
C VAL A 83 4.08 -13.59 -12.22
N ASP A 84 4.14 -12.64 -11.28
CA ASP A 84 3.48 -11.33 -11.45
C ASP A 84 4.40 -10.33 -12.19
N GLY A 85 4.97 -10.77 -13.31
CA GLY A 85 5.64 -9.90 -14.29
C GLY A 85 4.65 -9.19 -15.22
N LEU A 86 3.36 -9.27 -14.94
CA LEU A 86 2.30 -8.64 -15.70
C LEU A 86 1.59 -7.62 -14.80
N TYR A 87 2.36 -6.61 -14.39
CA TYR A 87 1.80 -5.36 -13.90
C TYR A 87 0.69 -4.94 -14.88
N PHE A 88 -0.56 -4.99 -14.46
CA PHE A 88 -1.58 -4.11 -15.02
C PHE A 88 -1.15 -2.71 -14.59
N ASP A 89 -0.32 -2.12 -15.44
CA ASP A 89 0.18 -0.77 -15.28
C ASP A 89 -0.97 0.20 -15.54
N GLU A 90 -1.75 0.46 -14.49
CA GLU A 90 -2.68 1.59 -14.49
C GLU A 90 -1.91 2.93 -14.34
N ASN A 91 -0.56 2.93 -14.25
CA ASN A 91 0.25 4.16 -14.15
C ASN A 91 0.57 4.84 -15.49
N ASP A 92 -0.10 4.50 -16.59
CA ASP A 92 0.02 5.29 -17.82
C ASP A 92 -0.64 6.68 -17.68
N GLU A 93 -1.30 6.96 -16.55
CA GLU A 93 -1.83 8.29 -16.20
C GLU A 93 -0.74 9.38 -16.14
N PHE A 94 0.51 9.01 -15.83
CA PHE A 94 1.63 9.96 -15.70
C PHE A 94 2.71 9.83 -16.78
N ALA A 95 2.46 9.08 -17.85
CA ALA A 95 3.41 9.00 -18.94
C ALA A 95 3.53 10.36 -19.66
N PRO A 96 4.75 10.84 -19.93
CA PRO A 96 4.92 12.09 -20.66
C PRO A 96 4.37 11.95 -22.08
N VAL A 97 3.52 12.89 -22.49
CA VAL A 97 3.02 12.97 -23.86
C VAL A 97 4.20 13.24 -24.79
N VAL A 98 4.42 12.36 -25.76
CA VAL A 98 5.43 12.56 -26.80
C VAL A 98 4.87 13.51 -27.85
N GLU A 99 5.32 14.77 -27.85
CA GLU A 99 5.03 15.71 -28.92
C GLU A 99 5.98 15.47 -30.10
N MET A 100 5.42 15.17 -31.27
CA MET A 100 6.17 15.15 -32.52
C MET A 100 6.40 16.61 -32.93
N LEU A 101 7.66 17.04 -33.00
CA LEU A 101 7.98 18.33 -33.61
C LEU A 101 7.63 18.23 -35.09
N ASP A 102 6.68 19.04 -35.55
CA ASP A 102 6.42 19.17 -36.99
C ASP A 102 7.71 19.65 -37.64
N ASP A 103 8.24 18.84 -38.56
CA ASP A 103 9.36 19.24 -39.43
C ASP A 103 8.88 20.38 -40.32
N GLU A 104 8.96 21.63 -39.83
CA GLU A 104 9.01 22.81 -40.69
C GLU A 104 10.35 22.83 -41.45
N ALA A 105 10.48 21.94 -42.43
CA ALA A 105 11.43 22.10 -43.51
C ALA A 105 10.80 22.98 -44.61
N HIS A 106 10.61 24.26 -44.31
CA HIS A 106 10.55 25.29 -45.35
C HIS A 106 11.98 25.61 -45.80
N ALA A 107 12.39 25.11 -46.96
CA ALA A 107 13.42 25.64 -47.87
C ALA A 107 13.55 24.64 -49.05
N VAL A 108 13.35 24.94 -50.33
CA VAL A 108 13.39 26.17 -51.16
C VAL A 108 12.41 25.99 -52.32
#